data_AF-A0A0G1X054-F1
#
_entry.id   AF-A0A0G1X054-F1
#
_cell.length_a   1.000
_cell.length_b   1.000
_cell.length_c   1.000
_cell.angle_alpha   90.00
_cell.angle_beta   90.00
_cell.angle_gamma   90.00
#
_symmetry.space_group_name_H-M   'P 1'
#
loop_
_entity.id
_entity.type
_entity.pdbx_description
1 polymer ?
#
loop_
_entity_poly.entity_id
_entity_poly.type
_entity_poly.pdbx_seq_one_letter_code
_entity_poly.pdbx_strand_id
1 'polypeptide(L)'
;MSGLRSNSVTTPAVRKCPVDGTEMSKPREGESFPAQLGLVKCPQCNMWWVPGNDLFELAQAYKAKKDYQMFWNKPAEWTAWAMPVVTVLLLTLGVAGGVYMVRYRQQAGIITADSGIISFAAVYTGQGQATVSFKSQQEVKFIEYRQENAVEWLPAPVILTGKLYITRLSGLTEGGSYEIRIGDKIFRLLTVVAQPN
;
A
#
# COMPACT_ATOMS: atom_id res chain seq x y z
N MET A 1 63.12 38.31 -27.31
CA MET A 1 61.93 38.82 -28.01
C MET A 1 60.79 37.85 -27.75
N SER A 2 60.00 38.09 -26.70
CA SER A 2 58.91 37.21 -26.28
C SER A 2 57.59 37.87 -26.65
N GLY A 3 56.93 37.35 -27.68
CA GLY A 3 55.60 37.79 -28.10
C GLY A 3 54.53 37.19 -27.19
N LEU A 4 53.92 38.03 -26.36
CA LEU A 4 52.73 37.68 -25.59
C LEU A 4 51.54 37.55 -26.54
N ARG A 5 51.02 36.33 -26.69
CA ARG A 5 49.73 36.07 -27.34
C ARG A 5 48.62 36.64 -26.46
N SER A 6 47.92 37.65 -26.93
CA SER A 6 46.68 38.12 -26.34
C SER A 6 45.61 37.05 -26.54
N ASN A 7 45.19 36.39 -25.46
CA ASN A 7 44.00 35.55 -25.49
C ASN A 7 42.79 36.48 -25.60
N SER A 8 42.16 36.51 -26.78
CA SER A 8 40.88 37.15 -26.99
C SER A 8 39.84 36.48 -26.09
N VAL A 9 39.40 37.20 -25.05
CA VAL A 9 38.23 36.83 -24.25
C VAL A 9 37.02 36.98 -25.18
N THR A 10 36.59 35.87 -25.77
CA THR A 10 35.34 35.78 -26.52
C THR A 10 34.21 36.15 -25.58
N THR A 11 33.65 37.34 -25.76
CA THR A 11 32.48 37.82 -25.02
C THR A 11 31.34 36.81 -25.26
N PRO A 12 30.77 36.16 -24.23
CA PRO A 12 29.70 35.21 -24.44
C PRO A 12 28.51 35.96 -25.02
N ALA A 13 28.02 35.51 -26.18
CA ALA A 13 26.83 36.06 -26.81
C ALA A 13 25.69 36.12 -25.78
N VAL A 14 25.12 37.31 -25.58
CA VAL A 14 23.98 37.54 -24.68
C VAL A 14 22.80 36.73 -25.21
N ARG A 15 22.50 35.59 -24.56
CA ARG A 15 21.40 34.71 -24.97
C ARG A 15 20.14 35.10 -24.20
N LYS A 16 19.07 35.32 -24.96
CA LYS A 16 17.73 35.59 -24.43
C LYS A 16 17.01 34.28 -24.11
N CYS A 17 16.25 34.26 -23.03
CA CYS A 17 15.39 33.14 -22.66
C CYS A 17 14.33 32.93 -23.77
N PRO A 18 14.09 31.69 -24.22
CA PRO A 18 13.14 31.40 -25.29
C PRO A 18 11.68 31.57 -24.87
N VAL A 19 11.40 31.71 -23.57
CA VAL A 19 10.03 31.83 -23.03
C VAL A 19 9.63 33.28 -22.81
N ASP A 20 10.53 34.10 -22.26
CA ASP A 20 10.22 35.47 -21.83
C ASP A 20 11.13 36.54 -22.48
N GLY A 21 12.11 36.13 -23.29
CA GLY A 21 13.04 37.03 -23.97
C GLY A 21 14.03 37.75 -23.06
N THR A 22 14.06 37.47 -21.75
CA THR A 22 14.95 38.12 -20.80
C THR A 22 16.39 37.62 -20.92
N GLU A 23 17.36 38.48 -20.60
CA GLU A 23 18.78 38.13 -20.65
C GLU A 23 19.09 37.10 -19.56
N MET A 24 19.71 35.99 -19.96
CA MET A 24 20.05 34.92 -19.04
C MET A 24 21.42 35.19 -18.39
N SER A 25 21.52 34.97 -17.09
CA SER A 25 22.76 35.16 -16.32
C SER A 25 23.40 33.82 -15.96
N LYS A 26 24.74 33.80 -15.84
CA LYS A 26 25.45 32.63 -15.30
C LYS A 26 25.07 32.40 -13.82
N PRO A 27 25.03 31.14 -13.36
CA PRO A 27 24.85 30.83 -11.94
C PRO A 27 25.92 31.52 -11.10
N ARG A 28 25.52 32.03 -9.93
CA ARG A 28 26.46 32.63 -8.96
C ARG A 28 27.29 31.52 -8.30
N GLU A 29 28.52 31.84 -7.96
CA GLU A 29 29.41 30.94 -7.22
C GLU A 29 28.72 30.43 -5.95
N GLY A 30 28.54 29.10 -5.82
CA GLY A 30 27.85 28.46 -4.68
C GLY A 30 26.78 27.44 -5.08
N GLU A 31 26.30 27.43 -6.32
CA GLU A 31 25.39 26.40 -6.84
C GLU A 31 26.21 25.18 -7.31
N SER A 32 25.69 23.95 -7.10
CA SER A 32 26.44 22.67 -7.19
C SER A 32 26.89 22.24 -8.61
N PHE A 33 26.99 23.19 -9.54
CA PHE A 33 27.36 22.94 -10.92
C PHE A 33 28.84 23.30 -11.16
N PRO A 34 29.59 22.47 -11.92
CA PRO A 34 30.94 22.80 -12.34
C PRO A 34 31.01 24.18 -13.00
N ALA A 35 31.92 25.03 -12.55
CA ALA A 35 32.11 26.41 -13.06
C ALA A 35 32.43 26.49 -14.57
N GLN A 36 32.79 25.36 -15.17
CA GLN A 36 33.16 25.21 -16.59
C GLN A 36 31.96 25.00 -17.52
N LEU A 37 30.77 24.72 -16.97
CA LEU A 37 29.56 24.50 -17.79
C LEU A 37 28.89 25.84 -18.15
N GLY A 38 28.51 26.02 -19.42
CA GLY A 38 27.76 27.18 -19.89
C GLY A 38 26.29 27.20 -19.48
N LEU A 39 25.95 26.67 -18.29
CA LEU A 39 24.61 26.78 -17.73
C LEU A 39 24.24 28.24 -17.54
N VAL A 40 23.05 28.61 -18.01
CA VAL A 40 22.49 29.94 -17.79
C VAL A 40 21.09 29.80 -17.20
N LYS A 41 20.76 30.71 -16.28
CA LYS A 41 19.48 30.74 -15.59
C LYS A 41 18.70 31.96 -16.02
N CYS A 42 17.41 31.77 -16.29
CA CYS A 42 16.51 32.91 -16.45
C CYS A 42 16.04 33.40 -15.07
N PRO A 43 16.14 34.71 -14.76
CA PRO A 43 15.68 35.27 -13.49
C PRO A 43 14.15 35.30 -13.35
N GLN A 44 13.40 35.33 -14.46
CA GLN A 44 11.94 35.42 -14.45
C GLN A 44 11.27 34.05 -14.34
N CYS A 45 11.62 33.11 -15.22
CA CYS A 45 11.00 31.78 -15.21
C CYS A 45 11.73 30.76 -14.31
N ASN A 46 12.88 31.13 -13.73
CA ASN A 46 13.69 30.31 -12.83
C ASN A 46 14.16 28.97 -13.45
N MET A 47 14.05 28.83 -14.78
CA MET A 47 14.47 27.64 -15.52
C MET A 47 15.94 27.72 -15.94
N TRP A 48 16.54 26.54 -16.05
CA TRP A 48 17.93 26.33 -16.43
C TRP A 48 18.03 25.96 -17.90
N TRP A 49 18.93 26.61 -18.61
CA TRP A 49 19.20 26.35 -20.02
C TRP A 49 20.65 25.99 -20.22
N VAL A 50 20.88 24.94 -21.01
CA VAL A 50 22.20 24.50 -21.43
C VAL A 50 22.32 24.81 -22.92
N PRO A 51 23.32 25.59 -23.35
CA PRO A 51 23.55 25.84 -24.77
C PRO A 51 23.87 24.49 -25.45
N GLY A 52 23.29 24.26 -26.63
CA GLY A 52 23.21 22.92 -27.25
C GLY A 52 24.49 22.10 -27.38
N ASN A 53 25.67 22.74 -27.35
CA ASN A 53 26.96 22.06 -27.44
C ASN A 53 27.45 21.54 -26.07
N ASP A 54 27.01 22.15 -24.96
CA ASP A 54 27.44 21.85 -23.60
C ASP A 54 26.63 20.70 -22.97
N LEU A 55 25.51 20.30 -23.60
CA LEU A 55 24.72 19.12 -23.20
C LEU A 55 25.55 17.83 -23.25
N PHE A 56 26.45 17.72 -24.25
CA PHE A 56 27.36 16.59 -24.37
C PHE A 56 28.47 16.62 -23.31
N GLU A 57 28.99 17.79 -22.98
CA GLU A 57 29.95 17.95 -21.88
C GLU A 57 29.32 17.66 -20.52
N LEU A 58 28.04 18.02 -20.33
CA LEU A 58 27.28 17.70 -19.14
C LEU A 58 27.10 16.18 -19.00
N ALA A 59 26.72 15.49 -20.08
CA ALA A 59 26.62 14.03 -20.08
C ALA A 59 27.98 13.36 -19.79
N GLN A 60 29.07 13.89 -20.33
CA GLN A 60 30.42 13.41 -20.02
C GLN A 60 30.82 13.68 -18.57
N ALA A 61 30.48 14.84 -18.00
CA ALA A 61 30.76 15.17 -16.60
C ALA A 61 29.98 14.27 -15.63
N TYR A 62 28.71 13.97 -15.93
CA TYR A 62 27.92 13.01 -15.16
C TYR A 62 28.46 11.58 -15.29
N LYS A 63 28.91 11.19 -16.49
CA LYS A 63 29.54 9.89 -16.73
C LYS A 63 30.87 9.77 -15.97
N ALA A 64 31.72 10.79 -16.03
CA ALA A 64 32.97 10.83 -15.29
C ALA A 64 32.75 10.80 -13.77
N LYS A 65 31.72 11.48 -13.25
CA LYS A 65 31.34 11.40 -11.83
C LYS A 65 30.85 10.01 -11.44
N LYS A 66 30.04 9.38 -12.29
CA LYS A 66 29.56 8.00 -12.09
C LYS A 66 30.71 6.99 -12.12
N ASP A 67 31.60 7.12 -13.10
CA ASP A 67 32.77 6.27 -13.26
C ASP A 67 33.75 6.48 -12.08
N TYR A 68 33.98 7.72 -11.65
CA TYR A 68 34.76 8.02 -10.44
C TYR A 68 34.14 7.40 -9.18
N GLN A 69 32.81 7.48 -9.00
CA GLN A 69 32.14 6.83 -7.88
C GLN A 69 32.24 5.30 -7.92
N MET A 70 32.18 4.70 -9.12
CA MET A 70 32.42 3.26 -9.32
C MET A 70 33.87 2.88 -9.01
N PHE A 71 34.85 3.65 -9.49
CA PHE A 71 36.28 3.40 -9.26
C PHE A 71 36.66 3.47 -7.78
N TRP A 72 36.03 4.37 -7.03
CA TRP A 72 36.31 4.54 -5.60
C TRP A 72 35.46 3.63 -4.69
N ASN A 73 34.66 2.73 -5.28
CA ASN A 73 33.83 1.75 -4.60
C ASN A 73 33.05 2.34 -3.41
N LYS A 74 32.66 3.62 -3.50
CA LYS A 74 31.87 4.27 -2.46
C LYS A 74 30.48 3.65 -2.53
N PRO A 75 30.03 2.91 -1.50
CA PRO A 75 28.68 2.37 -1.52
C PRO A 75 27.74 3.55 -1.66
N ALA A 76 26.89 3.54 -2.68
CA ALA A 76 25.84 4.54 -2.81
C ALA A 76 25.10 4.58 -1.46
N GLU A 77 24.93 5.77 -0.87
CA GLU A 77 24.25 5.94 0.43
C GLU A 77 22.74 5.73 0.28
N TRP A 78 22.34 4.59 -0.28
CA TRP A 78 20.95 4.25 -0.56
C TRP A 78 20.18 4.03 0.74
N THR A 79 20.87 3.68 1.82
CA THR A 79 20.36 3.56 3.18
C THR A 79 19.74 4.86 3.70
N ALA A 80 20.22 6.04 3.28
CA ALA A 80 19.68 7.32 3.74
C ALA A 80 18.24 7.58 3.25
N TRP A 81 17.88 7.08 2.06
CA TRP A 81 16.53 7.24 1.51
C TRP A 81 15.68 5.97 1.62
N ALA A 82 16.28 4.78 1.73
CA ALA A 82 15.54 3.53 1.79
C ALA A 82 14.73 3.38 3.09
N MET A 83 15.28 3.82 4.23
CA MET A 83 14.60 3.78 5.53
C MET A 83 13.22 4.47 5.52
N PRO A 84 13.11 5.77 5.18
CA PRO A 84 11.82 6.45 5.19
C PRO A 84 10.83 5.84 4.18
N VAL A 85 11.30 5.34 3.03
CA VAL A 85 10.44 4.70 2.03
C VAL A 85 9.83 3.40 2.57
N VAL A 86 10.63 2.56 3.23
CA VAL A 86 10.15 1.31 3.84
C VAL A 86 9.15 1.61 4.97
N THR A 87 9.39 2.63 5.79
CA THR A 87 8.46 3.03 6.86
C THR A 87 7.10 3.46 6.29
N VAL A 88 7.08 4.26 5.22
CA VAL A 88 5.83 4.67 4.56
C VAL A 88 5.09 3.47 3.97
N LEU A 89 5.81 2.52 3.37
CA LEU A 89 5.22 1.27 2.86
C LEU A 89 4.58 0.42 3.97
N LEU A 90 5.25 0.27 5.12
CA LEU A 90 4.70 -0.48 6.25
C LEU A 90 3.47 0.21 6.84
N LEU A 91 3.51 1.54 6.99
CA LEU A 91 2.38 2.32 7.50
C LEU A 91 1.16 2.23 6.57
N THR A 92 1.37 2.35 5.26
CA THR A 92 0.27 2.27 4.29
C THR A 92 -0.39 0.89 4.25
N LEU A 93 0.41 -0.19 4.30
CA LEU A 93 -0.11 -1.55 4.41
C LEU A 93 -0.88 -1.76 5.74
N GLY A 94 -0.35 -1.25 6.85
CA GLY A 94 -1.01 -1.32 8.16
C GLY A 94 -2.37 -0.60 8.19
N VAL A 95 -2.43 0.61 7.64
CA VAL A 95 -3.69 1.38 7.55
C VAL A 95 -4.69 0.69 6.63
N ALA A 96 -4.25 0.20 5.46
CA ALA A 96 -5.13 -0.53 4.54
C ALA A 96 -5.72 -1.80 5.19
N GLY A 97 -4.88 -2.58 5.89
CA GLY A 97 -5.31 -3.76 6.64
C GLY A 97 -6.28 -3.42 7.78
N GLY A 98 -5.99 -2.36 8.56
CA GLY A 98 -6.86 -1.90 9.64
C GLY A 98 -8.23 -1.43 9.14
N VAL A 99 -8.26 -0.64 8.06
CA VAL A 99 -9.52 -0.18 7.43
C VAL A 99 -10.31 -1.37 6.87
N TYR A 100 -9.65 -2.34 6.24
CA TYR A 100 -10.30 -3.55 5.74
C TYR A 100 -10.95 -4.34 6.89
N MET A 101 -10.23 -4.53 8.00
CA MET A 101 -10.75 -5.24 9.17
C MET A 101 -11.93 -4.52 9.83
N VAL A 102 -11.88 -3.19 9.93
CA VAL A 102 -12.99 -2.38 10.46
C VAL A 102 -14.20 -2.44 9.54
N ARG A 103 -14.03 -2.32 8.22
CA ARG A 103 -15.14 -2.45 7.26
C ARG A 103 -15.75 -3.84 7.29
N TYR A 104 -14.93 -4.88 7.42
CA TYR A 104 -15.38 -6.25 7.56
C TYR A 104 -16.25 -6.43 8.82
N ARG A 105 -15.84 -5.84 9.95
CA ARG A 105 -16.65 -5.82 11.19
C ARG A 105 -17.90 -4.95 11.11
N GLN A 106 -17.86 -3.83 10.40
CA GLN A 106 -19.04 -2.98 10.22
C GLN A 106 -20.09 -3.62 9.32
N GLN A 107 -19.66 -4.33 8.28
CA GLN A 107 -20.57 -5.20 7.51
C GLN A 107 -21.12 -6.33 8.39
N ALA A 108 -20.31 -6.83 9.35
CA ALA A 108 -20.77 -7.80 10.34
C ALA A 108 -21.88 -7.26 11.28
N GLY A 109 -21.87 -5.95 11.56
CA GLY A 109 -22.81 -5.29 12.47
C GLY A 109 -24.10 -4.74 11.83
N ILE A 110 -24.21 -4.73 10.49
CA ILE A 110 -25.45 -4.36 9.80
C ILE A 110 -26.23 -5.66 9.55
N ILE A 111 -26.73 -6.27 10.62
CA ILE A 111 -27.84 -7.20 10.51
C ILE A 111 -29.06 -6.41 10.98
N THR A 112 -29.93 -6.06 10.03
CA THR A 112 -31.21 -5.41 10.31
C THR A 112 -31.94 -6.17 11.42
N ALA A 113 -32.41 -5.44 12.42
CA ALA A 113 -32.90 -5.90 13.73
C ALA A 113 -34.23 -6.70 13.70
N ASP A 114 -34.39 -7.56 12.70
CA ASP A 114 -35.44 -8.56 12.64
C ASP A 114 -34.92 -9.75 11.84
N SER A 115 -34.31 -10.73 12.51
CA SER A 115 -33.57 -11.79 11.83
C SER A 115 -34.43 -12.70 10.95
N GLY A 116 -35.77 -12.59 11.02
CA GLY A 116 -36.71 -13.24 10.10
C GLY A 116 -36.53 -14.76 9.98
N ILE A 117 -35.85 -15.39 10.94
CA ILE A 117 -35.42 -16.79 10.84
C ILE A 117 -36.63 -17.69 11.00
N ILE A 118 -36.94 -18.43 9.95
CA ILE A 118 -38.10 -19.33 9.83
C ILE A 118 -37.74 -20.72 10.36
N SER A 119 -36.53 -21.19 10.07
CA SER A 119 -36.06 -22.52 10.49
C SER A 119 -34.56 -22.52 10.66
N PHE A 120 -34.06 -23.26 11.64
CA PHE A 120 -32.64 -23.42 11.94
C PHE A 120 -32.34 -24.89 12.25
N ALA A 121 -31.25 -25.41 11.69
CA ALA A 121 -30.70 -26.71 12.01
C ALA A 121 -29.17 -26.63 11.95
N ALA A 122 -28.52 -27.17 12.97
CA ALA A 122 -27.07 -27.27 13.04
C ALA A 122 -26.69 -28.72 13.36
N VAL A 123 -25.79 -29.29 12.56
CA VAL A 123 -25.36 -30.69 12.68
C VAL A 123 -23.86 -30.74 12.74
N TYR A 124 -23.32 -31.29 13.84
CA TYR A 124 -21.90 -31.60 13.93
C TYR A 124 -21.57 -32.80 13.03
N THR A 125 -20.64 -32.63 12.11
CA THR A 125 -20.28 -33.63 11.09
C THR A 125 -19.04 -34.44 11.47
N GLY A 126 -18.47 -34.22 12.67
CA GLY A 126 -17.18 -34.79 13.06
C GLY A 126 -15.99 -33.98 12.53
N GLN A 127 -14.78 -34.38 12.95
CA GLN A 127 -13.51 -33.77 12.52
C GLN A 127 -13.43 -32.25 12.76
N GLY A 128 -14.08 -31.77 13.82
CA GLY A 128 -14.12 -30.36 14.19
C GLY A 128 -14.90 -29.49 13.22
N GLN A 129 -15.89 -30.06 12.54
CA GLN A 129 -16.74 -29.34 11.59
C GLN A 129 -18.22 -29.51 11.92
N ALA A 130 -19.00 -28.47 11.62
CA ALA A 130 -20.46 -28.53 11.68
C ALA A 130 -21.06 -27.84 10.45
N THR A 131 -22.21 -28.35 10.02
CA THR A 131 -23.02 -27.71 8.98
C THR A 131 -24.20 -27.02 9.65
N VAL A 132 -24.32 -25.71 9.43
CA VAL A 132 -25.45 -24.90 9.88
C VAL A 132 -26.30 -24.56 8.67
N SER A 133 -27.60 -24.71 8.81
CA SER A 133 -28.55 -24.60 7.72
C SER A 133 -29.81 -23.90 8.23
N PHE A 134 -30.24 -22.83 7.57
CA PHE A 134 -31.38 -22.03 8.03
C PHE A 134 -32.14 -21.37 6.88
N LYS A 135 -33.36 -20.92 7.17
CA LYS A 135 -34.17 -20.10 6.26
C LYS A 135 -34.40 -18.74 6.90
N SER A 136 -34.19 -17.67 6.14
CA SER A 136 -34.51 -16.30 6.56
C SER A 136 -35.33 -15.61 5.49
N GLN A 137 -36.17 -14.66 5.91
CA GLN A 137 -36.88 -13.74 5.03
C GLN A 137 -35.96 -12.63 4.50
N GLN A 138 -34.82 -12.40 5.15
CA GLN A 138 -33.84 -11.38 4.80
C GLN A 138 -32.55 -12.03 4.27
N GLU A 139 -31.81 -11.28 3.47
CA GLU A 139 -30.54 -11.74 2.96
C GLU A 139 -29.49 -11.80 4.08
N VAL A 140 -28.91 -12.98 4.30
CA VAL A 140 -27.86 -13.19 5.31
C VAL A 140 -26.56 -13.60 4.61
N LYS A 141 -25.52 -12.76 4.75
CA LYS A 141 -24.21 -12.97 4.11
C LYS A 141 -23.22 -13.74 4.98
N PHE A 142 -23.33 -13.59 6.29
CA PHE A 142 -22.48 -14.24 7.28
C PHE A 142 -23.31 -14.52 8.54
N ILE A 143 -22.84 -15.49 9.32
CA ILE A 143 -23.27 -15.68 10.71
C ILE A 143 -22.05 -15.59 11.61
N GLU A 144 -22.26 -15.50 12.91
CA GLU A 144 -21.18 -15.50 13.88
C GLU A 144 -21.31 -16.70 14.80
N TYR A 145 -20.19 -17.26 15.24
CA TYR A 145 -20.18 -18.36 16.19
C TYR A 145 -19.04 -18.21 17.18
N ARG A 146 -19.21 -18.77 18.37
CA ARG A 146 -18.17 -18.81 19.40
C ARG A 146 -18.33 -20.03 20.27
N GLN A 147 -17.26 -20.43 20.94
CA GLN A 147 -17.38 -21.41 22.03
C GLN A 147 -18.12 -20.77 23.21
N GLU A 148 -18.90 -21.56 23.95
CA GLU A 148 -19.57 -21.11 25.17
C GLU A 148 -18.53 -20.52 26.13
N ASN A 149 -18.79 -19.29 26.60
CA ASN A 149 -17.89 -18.44 27.42
C ASN A 149 -16.68 -17.82 26.70
N ALA A 150 -16.52 -18.00 25.38
CA ALA A 150 -15.52 -17.24 24.64
C ALA A 150 -15.93 -15.77 24.49
N VAL A 151 -14.94 -14.88 24.58
CA VAL A 151 -15.15 -13.43 24.45
C VAL A 151 -15.37 -13.03 22.98
N GLU A 152 -14.66 -13.68 22.07
CA GLU A 152 -14.63 -13.32 20.64
C GLU A 152 -15.65 -14.13 19.83
N TRP A 153 -16.30 -13.44 18.89
CA TRP A 153 -17.18 -14.04 17.88
C TRP A 153 -16.42 -14.24 16.57
N LEU A 154 -16.49 -15.44 16.02
CA LEU A 154 -15.88 -15.80 14.74
C LEU A 154 -16.93 -15.73 13.62
N PRO A 155 -16.69 -15.00 12.53
CA PRO A 155 -17.61 -14.94 11.41
C PRO A 155 -17.47 -16.18 10.52
N ALA A 156 -18.60 -16.70 10.03
CA ALA A 156 -18.68 -17.77 9.05
C ALA A 156 -19.50 -17.31 7.83
N PRO A 157 -18.95 -17.41 6.60
CA PRO A 157 -19.65 -17.01 5.39
C PRO A 157 -20.81 -17.96 5.10
N VAL A 158 -21.90 -17.42 4.58
CA VAL A 158 -23.11 -18.19 4.26
C VAL A 158 -23.32 -18.25 2.76
N ILE A 159 -23.70 -19.42 2.26
CA ILE A 159 -24.02 -19.67 0.86
C ILE A 159 -25.52 -19.92 0.76
N LEU A 160 -26.20 -19.20 -0.13
CA LEU A 160 -27.60 -19.46 -0.45
C LEU A 160 -27.71 -20.57 -1.50
N THR A 161 -28.27 -21.71 -1.09
CA THR A 161 -28.54 -22.84 -1.97
C THR A 161 -30.06 -23.01 -2.12
N GLY A 162 -30.61 -22.49 -3.21
CA GLY A 162 -32.06 -22.45 -3.43
C GLY A 162 -32.74 -21.48 -2.47
N LYS A 163 -33.48 -22.01 -1.49
CA LYS A 163 -34.16 -21.22 -0.43
C LYS A 163 -33.53 -21.39 0.95
N LEU A 164 -32.35 -22.01 1.02
CA LEU A 164 -31.72 -22.41 2.27
C LEU A 164 -30.32 -21.82 2.35
N TYR A 165 -30.07 -21.12 3.43
CA TYR A 165 -28.76 -20.60 3.78
C TYR A 165 -27.96 -21.71 4.45
N ILE A 166 -26.78 -22.01 3.91
CA ILE A 166 -25.91 -23.08 4.38
C ILE A 166 -24.53 -22.48 4.69
N THR A 167 -23.96 -22.87 5.81
CA THR A 167 -22.58 -22.53 6.16
C THR A 167 -21.90 -23.71 6.86
N ARG A 168 -20.58 -23.76 6.72
CA ARG A 168 -19.73 -24.76 7.35
C ARG A 168 -18.88 -24.08 8.41
N LEU A 169 -19.06 -24.50 9.66
CA LEU A 169 -18.22 -24.11 10.78
C LEU A 169 -17.02 -25.05 10.84
N SER A 170 -15.84 -24.51 11.16
CA SER A 170 -14.59 -25.25 11.28
C SER A 170 -13.87 -24.89 12.57
N GLY A 171 -13.01 -25.79 13.05
CA GLY A 171 -12.24 -25.60 14.28
C GLY A 171 -13.05 -25.85 15.56
N LEU A 172 -14.08 -26.69 15.47
CA LEU A 172 -14.89 -27.08 16.62
C LEU A 172 -14.19 -28.20 17.41
N THR A 173 -14.25 -28.16 18.73
CA THR A 173 -13.75 -29.22 19.62
C THR A 173 -14.87 -30.18 19.95
N GLU A 174 -14.60 -31.49 19.90
CA GLU A 174 -15.57 -32.52 20.32
C GLU A 174 -15.95 -32.38 21.79
N GLY A 175 -17.25 -32.55 22.10
CA GLY A 175 -17.79 -32.31 23.44
C GLY A 175 -17.91 -30.83 23.82
N GLY A 176 -17.55 -29.90 22.93
CA GLY A 176 -17.71 -28.47 23.11
C GLY A 176 -19.14 -27.98 22.86
N SER A 177 -19.51 -26.93 23.58
CA SER A 177 -20.74 -26.16 23.40
C SER A 177 -20.43 -24.85 22.68
N TYR A 178 -21.22 -24.51 21.68
CA TYR A 178 -21.04 -23.35 20.82
C TYR A 178 -22.32 -22.53 20.72
N GLU A 179 -22.16 -21.21 20.73
CA GLU A 179 -23.23 -20.27 20.46
C GLU A 179 -23.11 -19.76 19.02
N ILE A 180 -24.22 -19.75 18.30
CA ILE A 180 -24.32 -19.29 16.92
C ILE A 180 -25.28 -18.11 16.89
N ARG A 181 -24.80 -16.95 16.48
CA ARG A 181 -25.57 -15.72 16.34
C ARG A 181 -25.91 -15.45 14.89
N ILE A 182 -27.20 -15.25 14.63
CA ILE A 182 -27.76 -14.90 13.33
C ILE A 182 -28.69 -13.70 13.56
N GLY A 183 -28.19 -12.50 13.25
CA GLY A 183 -28.84 -11.25 13.70
C GLY A 183 -28.96 -11.22 15.22
N ASP A 184 -30.17 -10.95 15.71
CA ASP A 184 -30.42 -10.86 17.16
C ASP A 184 -30.73 -12.21 17.82
N LYS A 185 -30.77 -13.32 17.06
CA LYS A 185 -31.05 -14.65 17.59
C LYS A 185 -29.77 -15.40 17.86
N ILE A 186 -29.72 -16.03 19.04
CA ILE A 186 -28.64 -16.91 19.45
C ILE A 186 -29.18 -18.34 19.52
N PHE A 187 -28.51 -19.25 18.84
CA PHE A 187 -28.76 -20.68 18.86
C PHE A 187 -27.60 -21.40 19.53
N ARG A 188 -27.86 -22.58 20.09
CA ARG A 188 -26.84 -23.41 20.71
C ARG A 188 -26.58 -24.65 19.86
N LEU A 189 -25.32 -24.98 19.70
CA LEU A 189 -24.84 -26.20 19.06
C LEU A 189 -24.00 -26.97 20.08
N LEU A 190 -24.40 -28.20 20.35
CA LEU A 190 -23.60 -29.15 21.13
C LEU A 190 -22.88 -30.07 20.16
N THR A 191 -21.55 -30.15 20.28
CA THR A 191 -20.78 -31.15 19.55
C THR A 191 -20.81 -32.45 20.36
N VAL A 192 -21.28 -33.52 19.72
CA VAL A 192 -21.32 -34.84 20.34
C VAL A 192 -20.01 -35.57 20.08
N VAL A 193 -19.50 -36.25 21.12
CA VAL A 193 -18.40 -37.20 20.98
C VAL A 193 -18.93 -38.37 20.16
N ALA A 194 -18.26 -38.70 19.05
CA ALA A 194 -18.59 -39.91 18.32
C ALA A 194 -18.32 -41.09 19.26
N GLN A 195 -19.37 -41.78 19.73
CA GLN A 195 -19.18 -43.02 20.46
C GLN A 195 -18.50 -44.02 19.52
N PRO A 196 -17.33 -44.58 19.89
CA PRO A 196 -16.78 -45.70 19.15
C PRO A 196 -17.74 -46.88 19.33
N ASN A 197 -18.26 -47.39 18.20
CA ASN A 197 -18.96 -48.68 18.15
C ASN A 197 -17.99 -49.83 18.44
#